data_AF-A0A529MFE6-F1
#
_entry.id   AF-A0A529MFE6-F1
#
_cell.length_a   1.000
_cell.length_b   1.000
_cell.length_c   1.000
_cell.angle_alpha   90.00
_cell.angle_beta   90.00
_cell.angle_gamma   90.00
#
_symmetry.space_group_name_H-M   'P 1'
#
loop_
_entity.id
_entity.type
_entity.pdbx_description
1 polymer ?
#
loop_
_entity_poly.entity_id
_entity_poly.type
_entity_poly.pdbx_seq_one_letter_code
_entity_poly.pdbx_strand_id
1 'polypeptide(L)'
;MASRLSAAEGASFYMLGASEDENRSAVGNVRARYPGLRIVGRRNGYFASTDEELLAVQEINVLRPDILWVAMGFPRELEFCHRWRQELTNVGVMKTSGALFNFLSGAHR
;
A
#
# COMPACT_ATOMS: atom_id res chain seq x y z
N MET A 1 15.26 7.34 16.76
CA MET A 1 14.43 8.25 15.96
C MET A 1 15.25 8.75 14.78
N ALA A 2 15.45 7.89 13.78
CA ALA A 2 16.39 8.10 12.68
C ALA A 2 15.75 8.92 11.56
N SER A 3 16.15 10.18 11.43
CA SER A 3 16.68 10.87 10.23
C SER A 3 16.50 10.25 8.82
N ARG A 4 15.36 9.63 8.48
CA ARG A 4 15.15 8.98 7.17
C ARG A 4 14.34 9.77 6.15
N LEU A 5 14.01 11.03 6.43
CA LEU A 5 13.36 11.92 5.45
C LEU A 5 14.33 12.45 4.37
N SER A 6 15.57 11.96 4.31
CA SER A 6 16.54 12.25 3.25
C SER A 6 16.37 11.35 2.00
N ALA A 7 15.33 10.52 1.91
CA ALA A 7 15.16 9.46 0.91
C ALA A 7 14.35 9.87 -0.34
N ALA A 8 14.56 11.06 -0.91
CA ALA A 8 13.89 11.45 -2.16
C ALA A 8 14.46 10.71 -3.39
N GLU A 9 15.64 10.10 -3.28
CA GLU A 9 16.25 9.27 -4.32
C GLU A 9 16.32 7.82 -3.82
N GLY A 10 15.44 6.94 -4.32
CA GLY A 10 15.51 5.50 -4.09
C GLY A 10 14.50 4.87 -3.11
N ALA A 11 13.51 5.63 -2.61
CA ALA A 11 12.44 5.08 -1.78
C ALA A 11 11.69 3.95 -2.50
N SER A 12 11.40 2.89 -1.76
CA SER A 12 10.74 1.70 -2.27
C SER A 12 9.28 1.58 -1.89
N PHE A 13 8.49 1.10 -2.85
CA PHE A 13 7.04 1.08 -2.78
C PHE A 13 6.51 -0.33 -2.95
N TYR A 14 5.51 -0.67 -2.14
CA TYR A 14 4.60 -1.79 -2.39
C TYR A 14 3.20 -1.25 -2.66
N MET A 15 2.57 -1.67 -3.76
CA MET A 15 1.24 -1.18 -4.15
C MET A 15 0.17 -2.25 -3.92
N LEU A 16 -0.56 -2.13 -2.81
CA LEU A 16 -1.64 -3.02 -2.41
C LEU A 16 -3.01 -2.39 -2.69
N GLY A 17 -3.87 -3.00 -3.48
CA GLY A 17 -5.23 -2.50 -3.69
C GLY A 17 -5.76 -2.63 -5.11
N ALA A 18 -6.95 -2.08 -5.36
CA ALA A 18 -7.70 -2.17 -6.62
C ALA A 18 -7.94 -3.60 -7.13
N SER A 19 -8.59 -3.75 -8.29
CA SER A 19 -8.61 -5.03 -9.00
C SER A 19 -7.24 -5.36 -9.57
N GLU A 20 -7.04 -6.61 -9.99
CA GLU A 20 -5.76 -7.06 -10.57
C GLU A 20 -5.36 -6.26 -11.81
N ASP A 21 -6.30 -5.98 -12.71
CA ASP A 21 -6.04 -5.22 -13.94
C ASP A 21 -5.75 -3.74 -13.67
N GLU A 22 -6.50 -3.12 -12.76
CA GLU A 22 -6.28 -1.72 -12.34
C GLU A 22 -4.94 -1.58 -11.62
N ASN A 23 -4.62 -2.47 -10.70
CA ASN A 23 -3.37 -2.44 -9.94
C ASN A 23 -2.15 -2.62 -10.87
N ARG A 24 -2.21 -3.61 -11.77
CA ARG A 24 -1.15 -3.85 -12.76
C ARG A 24 -0.95 -2.63 -13.68
N SER A 25 -2.05 -2.04 -14.16
CA SER A 25 -2.01 -0.84 -15.01
C SER A 25 -1.46 0.37 -14.26
N ALA A 26 -1.88 0.59 -13.01
CA ALA A 26 -1.39 1.67 -12.16
C ALA A 26 0.12 1.54 -11.91
N VAL A 27 0.60 0.35 -11.54
CA VAL A 27 2.03 0.07 -11.37
C VAL A 27 2.82 0.32 -12.66
N GLY A 28 2.29 -0.12 -13.80
CA GLY A 28 2.90 0.14 -15.12
C GLY A 28 3.05 1.63 -15.41
N ASN A 29 1.98 2.40 -15.20
CA ASN A 29 1.97 3.85 -15.38
C ASN A 29 2.94 4.56 -14.44
N VAL A 30 3.00 4.15 -13.17
CA VAL A 30 3.94 4.71 -12.18
C VAL A 30 5.38 4.44 -12.59
N ARG A 31 5.71 3.21 -13.02
CA ARG A 31 7.06 2.88 -13.52
C ARG A 31 7.45 3.71 -14.74
N ALA A 32 6.53 3.90 -15.67
CA ALA A 32 6.77 4.70 -16.88
C ALA A 32 6.96 6.18 -16.56
N ARG A 33 6.17 6.73 -15.62
CA ARG A 33 6.19 8.16 -15.27
C ARG A 33 7.29 8.52 -14.28
N TYR A 34 7.69 7.58 -13.43
CA TYR A 34 8.67 7.77 -12.36
C TYR A 34 9.71 6.63 -12.37
N PRO A 35 10.62 6.60 -13.36
CA PRO A 35 11.58 5.50 -13.51
C PRO A 35 12.56 5.35 -12.33
N GLY A 36 12.78 6.41 -11.53
CA GLY A 36 13.57 6.36 -10.30
C GLY A 36 12.83 5.77 -9.09
N LEU A 37 11.54 5.50 -9.20
CA LEU A 37 10.73 4.94 -8.13
C LEU A 37 10.86 3.41 -8.08
N ARG A 38 11.29 2.87 -6.94
CA ARG A 38 11.53 1.42 -6.81
C ARG A 38 10.28 0.69 -6.33
N ILE A 39 9.47 0.18 -7.25
CA ILE A 39 8.32 -0.68 -6.89
C ILE A 39 8.81 -2.12 -6.65
N VAL A 40 8.89 -2.52 -5.38
CA VAL A 40 9.40 -3.82 -4.94
C VAL A 40 8.36 -4.94 -4.97
N GLY A 41 7.09 -4.59 -4.97
CA GLY A 41 5.99 -5.54 -5.05
C GLY A 41 4.65 -4.87 -5.31
N ARG A 42 3.67 -5.68 -5.66
CA ARG A 42 2.29 -5.25 -5.83
C ARG A 42 1.36 -6.42 -5.57
N ARG A 43 0.14 -6.12 -5.17
CA ARG A 43 -0.95 -7.09 -5.05
C ARG A 43 -2.30 -6.40 -5.15
N ASN A 44 -3.27 -7.06 -5.77
CA ASN A 44 -4.63 -6.55 -5.80
C ASN A 44 -5.27 -6.56 -4.39
N GLY A 45 -6.33 -5.78 -4.21
CA GLY A 45 -6.98 -5.57 -2.91
C GLY A 45 -8.05 -6.58 -2.54
N TYR A 46 -8.24 -7.64 -3.32
CA TYR A 46 -9.28 -8.64 -3.11
C TYR A 46 -8.64 -9.91 -2.55
N PHE A 47 -9.07 -10.29 -1.35
CA PHE A 47 -8.62 -11.48 -0.65
C PHE A 47 -9.80 -12.41 -0.45
N ALA A 48 -9.60 -13.71 -0.67
CA ALA A 48 -10.56 -14.76 -0.45
C ALA A 48 -10.68 -15.13 1.04
N SER A 49 -9.64 -14.87 1.84
CA SER A 49 -9.62 -15.18 3.27
C SER A 49 -8.60 -14.34 4.03
N THR A 50 -8.71 -14.34 5.37
CA THR A 50 -7.71 -13.77 6.28
C THR A 50 -6.34 -14.45 6.16
N ASP A 51 -6.30 -15.74 5.82
CA ASP A 51 -5.03 -16.45 5.59
C ASP A 51 -4.33 -15.91 4.34
N GLU A 52 -5.10 -15.57 3.29
CA GLU A 52 -4.54 -14.95 2.09
C GLU A 52 -4.03 -13.52 2.36
N GLU A 53 -4.71 -12.77 3.23
CA GLU A 53 -4.20 -11.49 3.74
C GLU A 53 -2.89 -11.67 4.50
N LEU A 54 -2.80 -12.68 5.38
CA LEU A 54 -1.58 -12.98 6.14
C LEU A 54 -0.40 -13.32 5.23
N LEU A 55 -0.64 -14.10 4.16
CA LEU A 55 0.40 -14.39 3.17
C LEU A 55 0.91 -13.11 2.49
N ALA A 56 0.02 -12.16 2.16
CA ALA A 56 0.44 -10.87 1.63
C ALA A 56 1.22 -10.02 2.65
N VAL A 57 0.82 -10.04 3.92
CA VAL A 57 1.55 -9.37 5.01
C VAL A 57 2.97 -9.95 5.16
N GLN A 58 3.10 -11.27 5.08
CA GLN A 58 4.41 -11.95 5.10
C GLN A 58 5.27 -11.55 3.90
N GLU A 59 4.70 -11.55 2.70
CA GLU A 59 5.37 -11.08 1.48
C GLU A 59 5.87 -9.63 1.62
N ILE A 60 5.00 -8.73 2.08
CA ILE A 60 5.34 -7.32 2.32
C ILE A 60 6.50 -7.20 3.31
N ASN A 61 6.49 -7.98 4.40
CA ASN A 61 7.57 -7.99 5.39
C ASN A 61 8.89 -8.55 4.86
N VAL A 62 8.85 -9.47 3.90
CA VAL A 62 10.05 -9.99 3.22
C VAL A 62 10.63 -8.92 2.28
N LEU A 63 9.77 -8.21 1.55
CA LEU A 63 10.17 -7.19 0.58
C LEU A 63 10.62 -5.87 1.24
N ARG A 64 10.19 -5.61 2.48
CA ARG A 64 10.59 -4.46 3.32
C ARG A 64 10.47 -3.11 2.60
N PRO A 65 9.29 -2.75 2.06
CA PRO A 65 9.12 -1.48 1.39
C PRO A 65 9.28 -0.31 2.38
N ASP A 66 9.88 0.78 1.92
CA ASP A 66 9.87 2.03 2.68
C ASP A 66 8.44 2.56 2.81
N ILE A 67 7.62 2.38 1.76
CA ILE A 67 6.24 2.84 1.69
C ILE A 67 5.32 1.70 1.23
N LEU A 68 4.38 1.31 2.08
CA LEU A 68 3.23 0.48 1.69
C LEU A 68 2.06 1.39 1.33
N TRP A 69 1.68 1.41 0.05
CA TRP A 69 0.50 2.12 -0.41
C TRP A 69 -0.70 1.17 -0.40
N VAL A 70 -1.73 1.49 0.39
CA VAL A 70 -2.95 0.69 0.55
C VAL A 70 -4.12 1.42 -0.11
N ALA A 71 -4.64 0.87 -1.22
CA ALA A 71 -5.68 1.44 -2.06
C ALA A 71 -6.84 0.45 -2.27
N MET A 72 -7.39 -0.08 -1.19
CA MET A 72 -8.50 -1.06 -1.23
C MET A 72 -9.88 -0.39 -1.17
N GLY A 73 -9.92 0.93 -1.09
CA GLY A 73 -11.12 1.71 -0.84
C GLY A 73 -11.53 1.69 0.63
N PHE A 74 -12.36 2.66 1.02
CA PHE A 74 -12.96 2.70 2.35
C PHE A 74 -14.14 1.73 2.45
N PRO A 75 -14.36 1.07 3.60
CA PRO A 75 -13.54 1.09 4.82
C PRO A 75 -12.36 0.10 4.82
N ARG A 76 -12.27 -0.77 3.80
CA ARG A 76 -11.32 -1.91 3.75
C ARG A 76 -9.86 -1.52 3.97
N GLU A 77 -9.41 -0.38 3.44
CA GLU A 77 -8.02 0.09 3.63
C GLU A 77 -7.68 0.39 5.10
N LEU A 78 -8.64 0.88 5.88
CA LEU A 78 -8.46 1.13 7.32
C LEU A 78 -8.52 -0.17 8.12
N GLU A 79 -9.46 -1.04 7.78
CA GLU A 79 -9.62 -2.34 8.44
C GLU A 79 -8.38 -3.21 8.29
N PHE A 80 -7.81 -3.30 7.08
CA PHE A 80 -6.57 -4.04 6.83
C PHE A 80 -5.39 -3.45 7.61
N CYS A 81 -5.19 -2.12 7.54
CA CYS A 81 -4.12 -1.44 8.28
C CYS A 81 -4.26 -1.63 9.80
N HIS A 82 -5.49 -1.61 10.32
CA HIS A 82 -5.75 -1.83 11.74
C HIS A 82 -5.50 -3.29 12.14
N ARG A 83 -6.02 -4.23 11.35
CA ARG A 83 -5.92 -5.68 11.60
C ARG A 83 -4.48 -6.15 11.63
N TRP A 84 -3.66 -5.74 10.66
CA TRP A 84 -2.30 -6.24 10.45
C TRP A 84 -1.19 -5.31 10.94
N ARG A 85 -1.57 -4.27 11.70
CA ARG A 85 -0.62 -3.26 12.20
C ARG A 85 0.53 -3.88 13.00
N GLN A 86 0.27 -4.96 13.76
CA GLN A 86 1.27 -5.56 14.64
C GLN A 86 2.22 -6.47 13.85
N GLU A 87 1.75 -7.04 12.74
CA GLU A 87 2.45 -7.98 11.91
C GLU A 87 3.28 -7.28 10.82
N LEU A 88 2.81 -6.14 10.30
CA LEU A 88 3.52 -5.29 9.33
C LEU A 88 4.68 -4.52 10.00
N THR A 89 5.70 -5.27 10.42
CA THR A 89 6.83 -4.80 11.23
C THR A 89 7.99 -4.23 10.40
N ASN A 90 8.09 -4.60 9.12
CA ASN A 90 9.20 -4.19 8.25
C ASN A 90 8.80 -3.16 7.17
N VAL A 91 7.73 -2.41 7.42
CA VAL A 91 7.31 -1.30 6.56
C VAL A 91 7.75 0.02 7.19
N GLY A 92 8.33 0.93 6.40
CA GLY A 92 8.71 2.26 6.89
C GLY A 92 7.50 3.13 7.23
N VAL A 93 6.60 3.29 6.26
CA VAL A 93 5.34 4.05 6.37
C VAL A 93 4.20 3.31 5.66
N MET A 94 3.05 3.22 6.30
CA MET A 94 1.80 2.78 5.65
C MET A 94 0.98 4.02 5.25
N LYS A 95 0.61 4.11 3.97
CA LYS A 95 -0.16 5.22 3.41
C LYS A 95 -1.43 4.67 2.77
N THR A 96 -2.58 5.11 3.25
CA THR A 96 -3.87 4.82 2.61
C THR A 96 -4.13 5.76 1.43
N SER A 97 -4.92 5.31 0.46
CA SER A 97 -5.30 6.08 -0.73
C SER A 97 -6.18 7.29 -0.41
N GLY A 98 -6.78 7.31 0.78
CA GLY A 98 -7.36 8.50 1.37
C GLY A 98 -8.81 8.70 0.97
N ALA A 99 -9.70 7.91 1.56
CA ALA A 99 -11.14 8.15 1.50
C ALA A 99 -11.70 8.79 2.79
N LEU A 100 -10.94 8.79 3.89
CA LEU A 100 -11.38 9.37 5.18
C LEU A 100 -11.67 10.87 5.08
N PHE A 101 -10.84 11.65 4.36
CA PHE A 101 -11.11 13.07 4.16
C PHE A 101 -12.36 13.30 3.30
N ASN A 102 -12.58 12.49 2.26
CA ASN A 102 -13.79 12.58 1.42
C ASN A 102 -15.05 12.20 2.22
N PHE A 103 -14.95 11.21 3.11
CA PHE A 103 -16.02 10.83 4.03
C PHE A 103 -16.32 11.93 5.06
N LEU A 104 -15.29 12.46 5.74
CA LEU A 104 -15.46 13.48 6.77
C LEU A 104 -15.88 14.85 6.23
N SER A 105 -15.54 15.16 4.97
CA SER A 105 -15.95 16.41 4.30
C SER A 105 -17.35 16.35 3.68
N GLY A 106 -18.04 15.20 3.75
CA GLY A 106 -19.38 15.05 3.18
C GLY A 106 -19.41 15.05 1.66
N ALA A 107 -18.28 14.80 0.99
CA ALA A 107 -18.16 14.81 -0.48
C ALA A 107 -18.80 13.59 -1.17
N HIS A 108 -19.44 12.70 -0.40
CA HIS A 108 -20.32 11.66 -0.91
C HIS A 108 -21.77 11.99 -0.55
N ARG A 109 -22.48 12.60 -1.50
CA ARG A 109 -23.95 12.55 -1.61
C ARG A 109 -24.31 11.66 -2.79
#